data_AF-A0A444PYZ7-F1
#
_entry.id   AF-A0A444PYZ7-F1
#
_cell.length_a   1.000
_cell.length_b   1.000
_cell.length_c   1.000
_cell.angle_alpha   90.00
_cell.angle_beta   90.00
_cell.angle_gamma   90.00
#
_symmetry.space_group_name_H-M   'P 1'
#
loop_
_entity.id
_entity.type
_entity.pdbx_description
1 polymer ?
#
loop_
_entity_poly.entity_id
_entity_poly.type
_entity_poly.pdbx_seq_one_letter_code
_entity_poly.pdbx_strand_id
1 'polypeptide(L)'
;MTGAPVPAELQHWAAAFDRGHHYDAVYDRASAARYLARNRATATVLVVIGVVSLLLCLVLVIFGGGFTRLLIVLGLFGLVAMLVTLPTIVSVGKRLRRLDAGQGVFARVSRDGVSFGLVERIAWSEVLAVIVFDDSARLRRTLGIPVLGWGARMSMKAGNGARGLSLALHDGSAVRARIREERERGFVRLWGPKTDPARKGDVSLILDPLLDEASMRALTEAVVTAAILNGVPVITPRSSAEYVKTLGRLLDPKWPAGL
;
A
#
# COMPACT_ATOMS: atom_id res chain seq x y z
N MET A 1 -30.47 6.08 9.68
CA MET A 1 -29.37 7.02 9.37
C MET A 1 -29.37 7.20 7.86
N THR A 2 -29.79 8.37 7.37
CA THR A 2 -29.75 8.71 5.95
C THR A 2 -28.29 8.92 5.54
N GLY A 3 -27.74 8.00 4.75
CA GLY A 3 -26.38 8.10 4.22
C GLY A 3 -26.20 9.40 3.44
N ALA A 4 -24.97 9.89 3.34
CA ALA A 4 -24.64 11.02 2.49
C ALA A 4 -25.11 10.73 1.05
N PRO A 5 -25.68 11.72 0.34
CA PRO A 5 -26.11 11.50 -1.04
C PRO A 5 -24.91 11.10 -1.90
N VAL A 6 -25.09 10.06 -2.73
CA VAL A 6 -24.06 9.61 -3.67
C VAL A 6 -23.83 10.70 -4.73
N PRO A 7 -22.59 11.15 -4.96
CA PRO A 7 -22.27 12.12 -6.00
C PRO A 7 -22.76 11.70 -7.38
N ALA A 8 -23.09 12.66 -8.25
CA ALA A 8 -23.65 12.40 -9.57
C ALA A 8 -22.74 11.48 -10.41
N GLU A 9 -21.42 11.70 -10.36
CA GLU A 9 -20.43 10.88 -11.05
C GLU A 9 -20.43 9.40 -10.61
N LEU A 10 -20.92 9.07 -9.41
CA LEU A 10 -20.94 7.72 -8.84
C LEU A 10 -22.31 7.03 -8.95
N GLN A 11 -23.34 7.71 -9.46
CA GLN A 11 -24.69 7.15 -9.54
C GLN A 11 -24.77 5.90 -10.42
N HIS A 12 -23.91 5.79 -11.43
CA HIS A 12 -23.85 4.61 -12.29
C HIS A 12 -23.44 3.35 -11.51
N TRP A 13 -22.50 3.46 -10.57
CA TRP A 13 -22.13 2.38 -9.66
C TRP A 13 -23.25 2.07 -8.67
N ALA A 14 -23.92 3.10 -8.13
CA ALA A 14 -25.02 2.90 -7.20
C ALA A 14 -26.16 2.10 -7.85
N ALA A 15 -26.56 2.50 -9.06
CA ALA A 15 -27.56 1.78 -9.84
C ALA A 15 -27.12 0.34 -10.17
N ALA A 16 -25.83 0.12 -10.43
CA ALA A 16 -25.30 -1.23 -10.66
C ALA A 16 -25.41 -2.10 -9.40
N PHE A 17 -25.05 -1.58 -8.23
CA PHE A 17 -25.13 -2.31 -6.96
C PHE A 17 -26.58 -2.57 -6.51
N ASP A 18 -27.50 -1.64 -6.78
CA ASP A 18 -28.93 -1.87 -6.52
C ASP A 18 -29.52 -3.01 -7.36
N ARG A 19 -28.99 -3.23 -8.57
CA ARG A 19 -29.33 -4.39 -9.41
C ARG A 19 -28.63 -5.69 -8.99
N GLY A 20 -27.87 -5.69 -7.91
CA GLY A 20 -27.12 -6.86 -7.43
C GLY A 20 -25.84 -7.16 -8.22
N HIS A 21 -25.37 -6.24 -9.06
CA HIS A 21 -24.06 -6.40 -9.71
C HIS A 21 -22.93 -6.21 -8.70
N HIS A 22 -21.74 -6.67 -9.07
CA HIS A 22 -20.50 -6.45 -8.34
C HIS A 22 -19.42 -5.98 -9.32
N TYR A 23 -18.42 -5.27 -8.79
CA TYR A 23 -17.24 -4.88 -9.55
C TYR A 23 -16.09 -5.81 -9.21
N ASP A 24 -15.51 -6.43 -10.23
CA ASP A 24 -14.29 -7.24 -10.11
C ASP A 24 -13.10 -6.47 -10.68
N ALA A 25 -12.19 -6.04 -9.81
CA ALA A 25 -10.89 -5.57 -10.23
C ALA A 25 -10.05 -6.79 -10.62
N VAL A 26 -9.89 -7.00 -11.93
CA VAL A 26 -9.08 -8.10 -12.47
C VAL A 26 -7.61 -7.72 -12.43
N TYR A 27 -6.80 -8.63 -11.90
CA TYR A 27 -5.35 -8.48 -11.82
C TYR A 27 -4.71 -8.83 -13.18
N ASP A 28 -4.00 -7.86 -13.78
CA ASP A 28 -3.17 -8.13 -14.95
C ASP A 28 -1.89 -8.87 -14.54
N ARG A 29 -1.94 -10.20 -14.63
CA ARG A 29 -0.82 -11.10 -14.35
C ARG A 29 0.43 -10.75 -15.17
N ALA A 30 0.28 -10.29 -16.42
CA ALA A 30 1.40 -9.98 -17.29
C ALA A 30 2.12 -8.70 -16.84
N SER A 31 1.36 -7.66 -16.47
CA SER A 31 1.93 -6.42 -15.92
C SER A 31 2.60 -6.65 -14.58
N ALA A 32 2.01 -7.46 -13.71
CA ALA A 32 2.62 -7.79 -12.43
C ALA A 32 3.88 -8.66 -12.56
N ALA A 33 3.90 -9.63 -13.48
CA ALA A 33 5.10 -10.42 -13.77
C ALA A 33 6.25 -9.52 -14.26
N ARG A 34 5.97 -8.57 -15.16
CA ARG A 34 6.95 -7.56 -15.62
C ARG A 34 7.47 -6.71 -14.45
N TYR A 35 6.58 -6.28 -13.57
CA TYR A 35 6.95 -5.51 -12.38
C TYR A 35 7.84 -6.33 -11.43
N LEU A 36 7.49 -7.59 -11.15
CA LEU A 36 8.29 -8.49 -10.33
C LEU A 36 9.67 -8.77 -10.94
N ALA A 37 9.75 -8.98 -12.26
CA ALA A 37 11.01 -9.18 -12.96
C ALA A 37 11.92 -7.94 -12.85
N ARG A 38 11.36 -6.75 -13.05
CA ARG A 38 12.06 -5.48 -12.87
C ARG A 38 12.55 -5.27 -11.43
N ASN A 39 11.72 -5.63 -10.45
CA ASN A 39 12.07 -5.53 -9.04
C ASN A 39 13.18 -6.50 -8.65
N ARG A 40 13.20 -7.71 -9.21
CA ARG A 40 14.32 -8.65 -9.03
C ARG A 40 15.61 -8.07 -9.61
N ALA A 41 15.57 -7.55 -10.84
CA ALA A 41 16.74 -6.91 -11.46
C ALA A 41 17.26 -5.74 -10.62
N THR A 42 16.35 -4.88 -10.14
CA THR A 42 16.71 -3.72 -9.28
C THR A 42 17.30 -4.18 -7.94
N ALA A 43 16.73 -5.22 -7.32
CA ALA A 43 17.26 -5.79 -6.09
C ALA A 43 18.65 -6.40 -6.31
N THR A 44 18.87 -7.13 -7.40
CA THR A 44 20.19 -7.69 -7.75
C THR A 44 21.22 -6.57 -7.92
N VAL A 45 20.90 -5.50 -8.64
CA VAL A 45 21.79 -4.34 -8.80
C VAL A 45 22.12 -3.70 -7.45
N LEU A 46 21.13 -3.50 -6.58
CA LEU A 46 21.35 -2.94 -5.23
C LEU A 46 22.22 -3.83 -4.36
N VAL A 47 22.03 -5.16 -4.42
CA VAL A 47 22.89 -6.12 -3.71
C VAL A 47 24.32 -6.05 -4.20
N VAL A 48 24.53 -6.01 -5.52
CA VAL A 48 25.88 -5.86 -6.11
C VAL A 48 26.53 -4.56 -5.64
N ILE A 49 25.82 -3.43 -5.70
CA ILE A 49 26.32 -2.14 -5.21
C ILE A 49 26.66 -2.22 -3.73
N GLY A 50 25.79 -2.83 -2.91
CA GLY A 50 26.03 -2.99 -1.47
C GLY A 50 27.25 -3.85 -1.16
N VAL A 51 27.44 -4.97 -1.87
CA VAL A 51 28.62 -5.83 -1.72
C VAL A 51 29.89 -5.10 -2.14
N VAL A 52 29.90 -4.44 -3.30
CA VAL A 52 31.05 -3.64 -3.77
C VAL A 52 31.37 -2.53 -2.77
N SER A 53 30.36 -1.83 -2.26
CA SER A 53 30.51 -0.77 -1.26
C SER A 53 31.10 -1.29 0.04
N LEU A 54 30.62 -2.45 0.52
CA LEU A 54 31.14 -3.10 1.72
C LEU A 54 32.61 -3.51 1.55
N LEU A 55 32.96 -4.10 0.41
CA LEU A 55 34.33 -4.48 0.08
C LEU A 55 35.24 -3.24 0.00
N LEU A 56 34.76 -2.15 -0.61
CA LEU A 56 35.49 -0.89 -0.68
C LEU A 56 35.77 -0.34 0.73
N CYS A 57 34.75 -0.30 1.59
CA CYS A 57 34.90 0.10 2.99
C CYS A 57 35.93 -0.78 3.72
N LEU A 58 35.88 -2.10 3.54
CA LEU A 58 36.80 -3.04 4.16
C LEU A 58 38.26 -2.77 3.74
N VAL A 59 38.51 -2.63 2.43
CA VAL A 59 39.85 -2.33 1.89
C VAL A 59 40.34 -0.97 2.40
N LEU A 60 39.49 0.05 2.42
CA LEU A 60 39.88 1.40 2.84
C LEU A 60 40.15 1.53 4.34
N VAL A 61 39.46 0.73 5.17
CA VAL A 61 39.77 0.63 6.61
C VAL A 61 41.14 0.00 6.84
N ILE A 62 41.51 -0.98 6.02
CA ILE A 62 42.79 -1.69 6.15
C ILE A 62 43.98 -0.85 5.64
N PHE A 63 43.78 -0.01 4.61
CA PHE A 63 44.88 0.67 3.89
C PHE A 63 44.84 2.22 3.96
N GLY A 64 44.06 2.83 4.86
CA GLY A 64 43.59 4.21 4.64
C GLY A 64 44.47 5.39 5.08
N GLY A 65 44.92 6.20 4.12
CA GLY A 65 45.37 7.61 4.28
C GLY A 65 44.27 8.65 3.96
N GLY A 66 44.55 9.96 3.99
CA GLY A 66 43.54 11.05 3.98
C GLY A 66 42.48 11.06 2.86
N PHE A 67 42.78 10.51 1.67
CA PHE A 67 41.85 10.38 0.53
C PHE A 67 40.74 9.33 0.76
N THR A 68 40.87 8.46 1.77
CA THR A 68 39.91 7.39 2.06
C THR A 68 38.58 7.85 2.61
N ARG A 69 38.50 9.07 3.18
CA ARG A 69 37.27 9.58 3.79
C ARG A 69 36.12 9.74 2.77
N LEU A 70 36.42 10.16 1.54
CA LEU A 70 35.40 10.37 0.51
C LEU A 70 34.81 9.05 0.01
N LEU A 71 35.64 8.01 -0.14
CA LEU A 71 35.21 6.70 -0.59
C LEU A 71 34.44 5.93 0.49
N ILE A 72 34.77 6.12 1.78
CA ILE A 72 33.99 5.59 2.91
C ILE A 72 32.58 6.18 2.91
N VAL A 73 32.44 7.49 2.69
CA VAL A 73 31.14 8.16 2.60
C VAL A 73 30.30 7.59 1.44
N LEU A 74 30.93 7.38 0.27
CA LEU A 74 30.25 6.79 -0.88
C LEU A 74 29.81 5.34 -0.63
N GLY A 75 30.67 4.53 -0.02
CA GLY A 75 30.34 3.14 0.35
C GLY A 75 29.22 3.07 1.39
N LEU A 76 29.26 3.93 2.41
CA LEU A 76 28.20 4.03 3.40
C LEU A 76 26.87 4.45 2.77
N PHE A 77 26.89 5.39 1.83
CA PHE A 77 25.70 5.82 1.09
C PHE A 77 25.10 4.67 0.28
N GLY A 78 25.93 3.88 -0.42
CA GLY A 78 25.49 2.68 -1.12
C GLY A 78 24.85 1.64 -0.19
N LEU A 79 25.43 1.44 1.00
CA LEU A 79 24.91 0.53 2.01
C LEU A 79 23.54 0.99 2.57
N VAL A 80 23.42 2.28 2.91
CA VAL A 80 22.17 2.88 3.39
C VAL A 80 21.09 2.79 2.31
N ALA A 81 21.41 3.11 1.06
CA ALA A 81 20.47 2.99 -0.06
C ALA A 81 19.98 1.54 -0.23
N MET A 82 20.88 0.55 -0.13
CA MET A 82 20.51 -0.87 -0.17
C MET A 82 19.57 -1.22 0.99
N LEU A 83 19.93 -0.88 2.22
CA LEU A 83 19.17 -1.24 3.42
C LEU A 83 17.78 -0.60 3.47
N VAL A 84 17.62 0.62 2.94
CA VAL A 84 16.32 1.31 2.89
C VAL A 84 15.44 0.75 1.75
N THR A 85 16.02 0.41 0.61
CA THR A 85 15.25 0.09 -0.61
C THR A 85 14.90 -1.40 -0.71
N LEU A 86 15.80 -2.28 -0.30
CA LEU A 86 15.63 -3.74 -0.44
C LEU A 86 14.41 -4.30 0.32
N PRO A 87 14.15 -3.90 1.59
CA PRO A 87 12.97 -4.37 2.32
C PRO A 87 11.66 -3.99 1.63
N THR A 88 11.60 -2.78 1.08
CA THR A 88 10.44 -2.26 0.35
C THR A 88 10.16 -3.11 -0.89
N ILE A 89 11.18 -3.37 -1.71
CA ILE A 89 11.07 -4.21 -2.91
C ILE A 89 10.60 -5.63 -2.55
N VAL A 90 11.19 -6.24 -1.50
CA VAL A 90 10.80 -7.58 -1.04
C VAL A 90 9.37 -7.60 -0.51
N SER A 91 8.95 -6.56 0.21
CA SER A 91 7.60 -6.47 0.75
C SER A 91 6.54 -6.39 -0.35
N VAL A 92 6.81 -5.64 -1.42
CA VAL A 92 5.91 -5.51 -2.57
C VAL A 92 5.87 -6.81 -3.37
N GLY A 93 7.02 -7.47 -3.55
CA GLY A 93 7.08 -8.80 -4.15
C GLY A 93 6.28 -9.85 -3.38
N LYS A 94 6.32 -9.80 -2.04
CA LYS A 94 5.49 -10.66 -1.18
C LYS A 94 4.00 -10.34 -1.34
N ARG A 95 3.62 -9.05 -1.36
CA ARG A 95 2.21 -8.63 -1.56
C ARG A 95 1.67 -9.09 -2.92
N LEU A 96 2.45 -8.93 -3.99
CA LEU A 96 2.08 -9.36 -5.34
C LEU A 96 1.90 -10.87 -5.46
N ARG A 97 2.81 -11.67 -4.89
CA ARG A 97 2.67 -13.15 -4.88
C ARG A 97 1.44 -13.62 -4.13
N ARG A 98 1.05 -12.91 -3.07
CA ARG A 98 -0.16 -13.22 -2.32
C ARG A 98 -1.44 -12.93 -3.13
N LEU A 99 -1.41 -11.98 -4.06
CA LEU A 99 -2.56 -11.70 -4.94
C LEU A 99 -2.74 -12.76 -6.03
N ASP A 100 -1.65 -13.41 -6.45
CA ASP A 100 -1.70 -14.53 -7.42
C ASP A 100 -2.45 -15.76 -6.85
N ALA A 101 -2.46 -15.91 -5.52
CA ALA A 101 -3.25 -16.95 -4.83
C ALA A 101 -4.77 -16.76 -4.96
N GLY A 102 -5.24 -15.53 -5.23
CA GLY A 102 -6.66 -15.16 -5.36
C GLY A 102 -7.30 -15.44 -6.72
N GLN A 103 -6.75 -16.37 -7.50
CA GLN A 103 -7.25 -16.77 -8.84
C GLN A 103 -7.31 -15.65 -9.91
N GLY A 104 -6.76 -14.47 -9.66
CA GLY A 104 -6.72 -13.35 -10.62
C GLY A 104 -7.75 -12.24 -10.38
N VAL A 105 -8.57 -12.33 -9.34
CA VAL A 105 -9.40 -11.20 -8.87
C VAL A 105 -8.65 -10.50 -7.73
N PHE A 106 -8.26 -9.25 -7.97
CA PHE A 106 -7.54 -8.43 -6.99
C PHE A 106 -8.47 -8.02 -5.85
N ALA A 107 -9.63 -7.49 -6.21
CA ALA A 107 -10.69 -7.09 -5.29
C ALA A 107 -12.05 -7.28 -5.97
N ARG A 108 -13.03 -7.73 -5.19
CA ARG A 108 -14.44 -7.74 -5.58
C ARG A 108 -15.20 -6.83 -4.64
N VAL A 109 -15.95 -5.91 -5.20
CA VAL A 109 -16.75 -4.93 -4.46
C VAL A 109 -18.22 -5.17 -4.76
N SER A 110 -19.02 -5.34 -3.72
CA SER A 110 -20.47 -5.48 -3.83
C SER A 110 -21.18 -4.64 -2.78
N ARG A 111 -22.51 -4.63 -2.84
CA ARG A 111 -23.35 -3.97 -1.85
C ARG A 111 -23.15 -4.53 -0.44
N ASP A 112 -22.85 -5.82 -0.32
CA ASP A 112 -22.75 -6.49 0.98
C ASP A 112 -21.37 -6.38 1.62
N GLY A 113 -20.33 -6.09 0.83
CA GLY A 113 -18.97 -5.98 1.33
C GLY A 113 -17.92 -5.91 0.24
N VAL A 114 -16.68 -6.09 0.69
CA VAL A 114 -15.51 -6.12 -0.18
C VAL A 114 -14.67 -7.36 0.15
N SER A 115 -14.26 -8.09 -0.87
CA SER A 115 -13.35 -9.22 -0.74
C SER A 115 -12.07 -8.95 -1.51
N PHE A 116 -10.96 -9.45 -0.99
CA PHE A 116 -9.66 -9.39 -1.63
C PHE A 116 -9.18 -10.81 -1.88
N GLY A 117 -8.25 -11.02 -2.80
CA GLY A 117 -7.78 -12.37 -3.13
C GLY A 117 -7.33 -13.26 -1.94
N LEU A 118 -6.97 -12.65 -0.80
CA LEU A 118 -6.51 -13.32 0.42
C LEU A 118 -7.53 -13.36 1.57
N VAL A 119 -8.55 -12.53 1.50
CA VAL A 119 -9.52 -12.34 2.59
C VAL A 119 -10.89 -12.52 1.99
N GLU A 120 -11.66 -13.44 2.55
CA GLU A 120 -13.09 -13.57 2.25
C GLU A 120 -13.82 -12.23 2.47
N ARG A 121 -15.10 -12.18 2.11
CA ARG A 121 -15.91 -10.96 2.21
C ARG A 121 -15.76 -10.29 3.59
N ILE A 122 -15.27 -9.06 3.59
CA ILE A 122 -15.34 -8.11 4.70
C ILE A 122 -16.67 -7.37 4.53
N ALA A 123 -17.61 -7.58 5.45
CA ALA A 123 -18.89 -6.90 5.38
C ALA A 123 -18.70 -5.40 5.68
N TRP A 124 -19.51 -4.53 5.07
CA TRP A 124 -19.42 -3.08 5.32
C TRP A 124 -19.63 -2.69 6.78
N SER A 125 -20.41 -3.49 7.52
CA SER A 125 -20.58 -3.33 8.98
C SER A 125 -19.30 -3.57 9.79
N GLU A 126 -18.32 -4.26 9.23
CA GLU A 126 -17.00 -4.47 9.85
C GLU A 126 -16.02 -3.34 9.55
N VAL A 127 -16.37 -2.48 8.59
CA VAL A 127 -15.54 -1.35 8.13
C VAL A 127 -15.91 -0.10 8.89
N LEU A 128 -14.94 0.42 9.64
CA LEU A 128 -15.07 1.67 10.39
C LEU A 128 -15.03 2.89 9.46
N ALA A 129 -14.12 2.88 8.48
CA ALA A 129 -13.95 3.95 7.51
C ALA A 129 -13.22 3.46 6.26
N VAL A 130 -13.48 4.12 5.14
CA VAL A 130 -12.68 4.01 3.92
C VAL A 130 -11.79 5.24 3.80
N ILE A 131 -10.50 5.05 3.65
CA ILE A 131 -9.53 6.13 3.46
C ILE A 131 -8.94 6.01 2.06
N VAL A 132 -9.14 7.04 1.24
CA VAL A 132 -8.59 7.14 -0.12
C VAL A 132 -7.59 8.28 -0.14
N PHE A 133 -6.36 8.03 -0.56
CA PHE A 133 -5.37 9.11 -0.72
C PHE A 133 -4.84 9.16 -2.15
N ASP A 134 -4.62 10.38 -2.63
CA ASP A 134 -3.97 10.67 -3.91
C ASP A 134 -2.92 11.79 -3.70
N ASP A 135 -1.65 11.39 -3.67
CA ASP A 135 -0.48 12.28 -3.57
C ASP A 135 0.16 12.53 -4.95
N SER A 136 -0.52 12.17 -6.06
CA SER A 136 0.03 12.22 -7.43
C SER A 136 0.44 13.61 -7.87
N ALA A 137 -0.30 14.64 -7.46
CA ALA A 137 0.02 16.02 -7.79
C ALA A 137 1.34 16.47 -7.13
N ARG A 138 1.53 16.14 -5.85
CA ARG A 138 2.76 16.42 -5.11
C ARG A 138 3.92 15.61 -5.68
N LEU A 139 3.68 14.34 -5.98
CA LEU A 139 4.69 13.46 -6.56
C LEU A 139 5.16 14.00 -7.92
N ARG A 140 4.25 14.41 -8.81
CA ARG A 140 4.60 15.06 -10.09
C ARG A 140 5.49 16.29 -9.91
N ARG A 141 5.23 17.13 -8.91
CA ARG A 141 6.09 18.28 -8.58
C ARG A 141 7.49 17.81 -8.14
N THR A 142 7.56 16.82 -7.26
CA THR A 142 8.83 16.26 -6.77
C THR A 142 9.64 15.61 -7.90
N LEU A 143 8.99 14.93 -8.84
CA LEU A 143 9.62 14.29 -10.01
C LEU A 143 10.31 15.29 -10.95
N GLY A 144 9.86 16.55 -10.94
CA GLY A 144 10.46 17.66 -11.68
C GLY A 144 11.70 18.27 -11.02
N ILE A 145 12.01 17.93 -9.77
CA ILE A 145 13.21 18.41 -9.08
C ILE A 145 14.36 17.44 -9.39
N PRO A 146 15.56 17.87 -9.82
CA PRO A 146 16.59 16.97 -10.32
C PRO A 146 17.01 15.85 -9.34
N VAL A 147 17.44 16.22 -8.13
CA VAL A 147 17.94 15.27 -7.12
C VAL A 147 16.79 14.52 -6.42
N LEU A 148 15.77 15.27 -5.98
CA LEU A 148 14.60 14.69 -5.28
C LEU A 148 13.74 13.84 -6.22
N GLY A 149 13.64 14.21 -7.50
CA GLY A 149 12.88 13.51 -8.51
C GLY A 149 13.52 12.18 -8.89
N TRP A 150 14.85 12.07 -8.86
CA TRP A 150 15.52 10.77 -9.05
C TRP A 150 15.20 9.81 -7.89
N GLY A 151 15.27 10.31 -6.65
CA GLY A 151 14.86 9.57 -5.46
C GLY A 151 13.37 9.18 -5.47
N ALA A 152 12.50 10.10 -5.89
CA ALA A 152 11.06 9.84 -6.03
C ALA A 152 10.76 8.78 -7.09
N ARG A 153 11.42 8.82 -8.26
CA ARG A 153 11.30 7.76 -9.29
C ARG A 153 11.74 6.40 -8.75
N MET A 154 12.82 6.34 -7.99
CA MET A 154 13.29 5.10 -7.37
C MET A 154 12.32 4.60 -6.30
N SER A 155 11.77 5.49 -5.49
CA SER A 155 10.76 5.16 -4.46
C SER A 155 9.46 4.61 -5.08
N MET A 156 8.98 5.22 -6.17
CA MET A 156 7.84 4.71 -6.95
C MET A 156 8.11 3.33 -7.53
N LYS A 157 9.30 3.13 -8.12
CA LYS A 157 9.73 1.81 -8.63
C LYS A 157 9.84 0.77 -7.53
N ALA A 158 10.13 1.17 -6.29
CA ALA A 158 10.15 0.29 -5.13
C ALA A 158 8.74 -0.06 -4.62
N GLY A 159 7.69 0.55 -5.17
CA GLY A 159 6.28 0.30 -4.85
C GLY A 159 5.68 1.22 -3.78
N ASN A 160 6.33 2.35 -3.50
CA ASN A 160 5.68 3.47 -2.81
C ASN A 160 4.79 4.20 -3.83
N GLY A 161 3.50 3.85 -3.86
CA GLY A 161 2.52 4.49 -4.73
C GLY A 161 2.17 5.90 -4.26
N ALA A 162 1.72 6.71 -5.20
CA ALA A 162 1.08 8.00 -5.00
C ALA A 162 -0.39 7.85 -4.57
N ARG A 163 -1.03 6.77 -4.99
CA ARG A 163 -2.44 6.47 -4.69
C ARG A 163 -2.57 5.22 -3.84
N GLY A 164 -3.46 5.30 -2.87
CA GLY A 164 -3.80 4.14 -2.06
C GLY A 164 -5.19 4.21 -1.47
N LEU A 165 -5.65 3.03 -1.09
CA LEU A 165 -6.97 2.76 -0.55
C LEU A 165 -6.79 1.92 0.71
N SER A 166 -7.38 2.35 1.80
CA SER A 166 -7.31 1.63 3.06
C SER A 166 -8.66 1.49 3.71
N LEU A 167 -8.95 0.28 4.18
CA LEU A 167 -10.14 -0.02 4.96
C LEU A 167 -9.74 -0.08 6.42
N ALA A 168 -10.24 0.83 7.22
CA ALA A 168 -10.16 0.76 8.68
C ALA A 168 -11.22 -0.23 9.18
N LEU A 169 -10.82 -1.17 10.03
CA LEU A 169 -11.67 -2.25 10.51
C LEU A 169 -11.96 -2.10 12.00
N HIS A 170 -13.20 -2.40 12.39
CA HIS A 170 -13.61 -2.46 13.80
C HIS A 170 -12.85 -3.55 14.55
N ASP A 171 -12.84 -4.77 14.00
CA ASP A 171 -12.13 -5.93 14.54
C ASP A 171 -11.23 -6.54 13.45
N GLY A 172 -10.01 -6.01 13.35
CA GLY A 172 -8.99 -6.54 12.46
C GLY A 172 -8.52 -7.93 12.86
N SER A 173 -8.55 -8.29 14.15
CA SER A 173 -8.16 -9.61 14.63
C SER A 173 -9.07 -10.70 14.04
N ALA A 174 -10.38 -10.49 14.07
CA ALA A 174 -11.36 -11.41 13.50
C ALA A 174 -11.17 -11.58 11.98
N VAL A 175 -11.01 -10.47 11.25
CA VAL A 175 -10.77 -10.50 9.79
C VAL A 175 -9.45 -11.20 9.47
N ARG A 176 -8.38 -10.94 10.24
CA ARG A 176 -7.09 -11.60 10.08
C ARG A 176 -7.15 -13.10 10.35
N ALA A 177 -7.99 -13.54 11.30
CA ALA A 177 -8.16 -14.95 11.63
C ALA A 177 -8.82 -15.76 10.49
N ARG A 178 -9.63 -15.10 9.63
CA ARG A 178 -10.23 -15.70 8.43
C ARG A 178 -9.19 -16.03 7.35
N ILE A 179 -7.99 -15.44 7.41
CA ILE A 179 -6.91 -15.73 6.46
C ILE A 179 -6.31 -17.10 6.80
N ARG A 180 -6.48 -18.04 5.86
CA ARG A 180 -6.09 -19.44 6.01
C ARG A 180 -4.59 -19.62 6.23
N GLU A 181 -3.76 -18.91 5.49
CA GLU A 181 -2.30 -19.05 5.56
C GLU A 181 -1.68 -18.07 6.57
N GLU A 182 -0.98 -18.60 7.59
CA GLU A 182 -0.31 -17.80 8.63
C GLU A 182 0.63 -16.74 8.03
N ARG A 183 1.38 -17.10 6.98
CA ARG A 183 2.32 -16.21 6.28
C ARG A 183 1.65 -15.04 5.58
N GLU A 184 0.34 -15.09 5.38
CA GLU A 184 -0.47 -14.10 4.67
C GLU A 184 -1.27 -13.21 5.61
N ARG A 185 -1.44 -13.62 6.87
CA ARG A 185 -2.14 -12.86 7.92
C ARG A 185 -1.61 -11.44 8.12
N GLY A 186 -0.36 -11.17 7.73
CA GLY A 186 0.20 -9.82 7.69
C GLY A 186 -0.39 -8.89 6.62
N PHE A 187 -1.34 -9.36 5.81
CA PHE A 187 -2.16 -8.53 4.92
C PHE A 187 -3.07 -7.59 5.71
N VAL A 188 -3.59 -8.06 6.85
CA VAL A 188 -4.32 -7.24 7.81
C VAL A 188 -3.33 -6.75 8.86
N ARG A 189 -3.09 -5.45 8.88
CA ARG A 189 -2.28 -4.82 9.92
C ARG A 189 -3.14 -4.60 11.15
N LEU A 190 -2.65 -5.01 12.32
CA LEU A 190 -3.36 -4.84 13.60
C LEU A 190 -2.74 -3.69 14.39
N TRP A 191 -3.59 -2.90 15.03
CA TRP A 191 -3.23 -1.75 15.87
C TRP A 191 -3.47 -2.07 17.35
N GLY A 192 -2.89 -1.28 18.25
CA GLY A 192 -3.02 -1.50 19.69
C GLY A 192 -2.21 -2.68 20.25
N PRO A 193 -2.30 -2.93 21.57
CA PRO A 193 -1.52 -3.96 22.27
C PRO A 193 -1.97 -5.38 21.90
N LYS A 194 -1.01 -6.33 21.89
CA LYS A 194 -1.28 -7.74 21.55
C LYS A 194 -2.23 -8.46 22.52
N THR A 195 -2.41 -7.92 23.73
CA THR A 195 -3.26 -8.48 24.78
C THR A 195 -4.75 -8.24 24.53
N ASP A 196 -5.09 -7.31 23.64
CA ASP A 196 -6.47 -7.06 23.25
C ASP A 196 -6.91 -8.14 22.24
N PRO A 197 -8.01 -8.88 22.51
CA PRO A 197 -8.51 -9.89 21.58
C PRO A 197 -9.17 -9.27 20.32
N ALA A 198 -9.80 -8.10 20.43
CA ALA A 198 -10.59 -7.47 19.37
C ALA A 198 -9.88 -6.23 18.81
N ARG A 199 -8.63 -6.42 18.40
CA ARG A 199 -7.79 -5.32 17.91
C ARG A 199 -8.33 -4.75 16.61
N LYS A 200 -8.47 -3.43 16.58
CA LYS A 200 -8.67 -2.68 15.34
C LYS A 200 -7.56 -3.02 14.34
N GLY A 201 -7.91 -2.97 13.05
CA GLY A 201 -6.97 -3.25 11.98
C GLY A 201 -7.16 -2.39 10.76
N ASP A 202 -6.25 -2.53 9.80
CA ASP A 202 -6.43 -2.00 8.46
C ASP A 202 -6.00 -2.99 7.38
N VAL A 203 -6.67 -2.87 6.24
CA VAL A 203 -6.22 -3.43 4.97
C VAL A 203 -5.82 -2.25 4.08
N SER A 204 -4.53 -2.03 3.92
CA SER A 204 -3.97 -0.96 3.08
C SER A 204 -3.48 -1.48 1.74
N LEU A 205 -4.04 -0.96 0.65
CA LEU A 205 -3.68 -1.25 -0.72
C LEU A 205 -3.00 -0.06 -1.37
N ILE A 206 -1.87 -0.33 -2.01
CA ILE A 206 -1.18 0.63 -2.88
C ILE A 206 -1.55 0.24 -4.30
N LEU A 207 -2.25 1.13 -5.02
CA LEU A 207 -2.93 0.77 -6.26
C LEU A 207 -2.02 0.89 -7.50
N ASP A 208 -1.15 1.90 -7.53
CA ASP A 208 -0.31 2.23 -8.70
C ASP A 208 0.59 1.09 -9.23
N PRO A 209 1.15 0.19 -8.38
CA PRO A 209 1.95 -0.92 -8.87
C PRO A 209 1.10 -2.09 -9.41
N LEU A 210 -0.20 -2.10 -9.15
CA LEU A 210 -1.05 -3.30 -9.25
C LEU A 210 -2.10 -3.20 -10.34
N LEU A 211 -2.53 -1.98 -10.66
CA LEU A 211 -3.64 -1.70 -11.57
C LEU A 211 -3.26 -0.56 -12.52
N ASP A 212 -3.84 -0.56 -13.72
CA ASP A 212 -3.76 0.58 -14.62
C ASP A 212 -4.65 1.74 -14.13
N GLU A 213 -4.48 2.94 -14.69
CA GLU A 213 -5.19 4.12 -14.21
C GLU A 213 -6.72 4.00 -14.28
N ALA A 214 -7.23 3.33 -15.31
CA ALA A 214 -8.66 3.08 -15.46
C ALA A 214 -9.19 2.14 -14.38
N SER A 215 -8.52 1.01 -14.13
CA SER A 215 -8.93 0.02 -13.12
C SER A 215 -8.76 0.56 -11.70
N MET A 216 -7.73 1.38 -11.46
CA MET A 216 -7.56 2.07 -10.18
C MET A 216 -8.71 3.02 -9.87
N ARG A 217 -9.10 3.82 -10.87
CA ARG A 217 -10.22 4.75 -10.75
C ARG A 217 -11.52 3.99 -10.52
N ALA A 218 -11.82 3.00 -11.37
CA ALA A 218 -13.03 2.19 -11.25
C ALA A 218 -13.12 1.45 -9.91
N LEU A 219 -12.03 0.85 -9.42
CA LEU A 219 -12.00 0.21 -8.11
C LEU A 219 -12.27 1.21 -6.98
N THR A 220 -11.62 2.37 -7.04
CA THR A 220 -11.78 3.40 -6.01
C THR A 220 -13.21 3.94 -6.00
N GLU A 221 -13.77 4.25 -7.16
CA GLU A 221 -15.16 4.70 -7.33
C GLU A 221 -16.15 3.64 -6.84
N ALA A 222 -15.95 2.37 -7.20
CA ALA A 222 -16.78 1.26 -6.73
C ALA A 222 -16.75 1.13 -5.20
N VAL A 223 -15.56 1.16 -4.58
CA VAL A 223 -15.41 1.08 -3.11
C VAL A 223 -16.03 2.27 -2.41
N VAL A 224 -15.78 3.48 -2.90
CA VAL A 224 -16.35 4.73 -2.33
C VAL A 224 -17.87 4.71 -2.43
N THR A 225 -18.41 4.32 -3.58
CA THR A 225 -19.87 4.24 -3.77
C THR A 225 -20.49 3.24 -2.83
N ALA A 226 -19.95 2.02 -2.76
CA ALA A 226 -20.47 0.98 -1.88
C ALA A 226 -20.35 1.36 -0.38
N ALA A 227 -19.27 2.05 0.01
CA ALA A 227 -19.12 2.59 1.36
C ALA A 227 -20.20 3.62 1.69
N ILE A 228 -20.42 4.61 0.80
CA ILE A 228 -21.45 5.65 0.99
C ILE A 228 -22.84 5.02 1.12
N LEU A 229 -23.18 4.07 0.23
CA LEU A 229 -24.47 3.38 0.26
C LEU A 229 -24.71 2.59 1.56
N ASN A 230 -23.65 2.14 2.21
CA ASN A 230 -23.70 1.42 3.48
C ASN A 230 -23.47 2.32 4.71
N GLY A 231 -23.39 3.65 4.52
CA GLY A 231 -23.18 4.61 5.61
C GLY A 231 -21.78 4.56 6.22
N VAL A 232 -20.82 3.95 5.55
CA VAL A 232 -19.41 3.92 5.98
C VAL A 232 -18.75 5.25 5.57
N PRO A 233 -18.10 5.97 6.50
CA PRO A 233 -17.49 7.25 6.20
C PRO A 233 -16.31 7.06 5.24
N VAL A 234 -16.26 7.93 4.21
CA VAL A 234 -15.15 8.00 3.25
C VAL A 234 -14.33 9.25 3.56
N ILE A 235 -13.04 9.07 3.80
CA ILE A 235 -12.10 10.13 4.16
C ILE A 235 -11.06 10.26 3.07
N THR A 236 -10.81 11.49 2.62
CA THR A 236 -9.83 11.81 1.57
C THR A 236 -8.73 12.74 2.10
N PRO A 237 -7.69 12.19 2.77
CA PRO A 237 -6.57 12.98 3.25
C PRO A 237 -5.86 13.71 2.10
N ARG A 238 -5.41 14.94 2.33
CA ARG A 238 -4.76 15.78 1.32
C ARG A 238 -3.31 15.37 1.04
N SER A 239 -2.73 14.51 1.89
CA SER A 239 -1.34 14.07 1.78
C SER A 239 -1.12 12.71 2.43
N SER A 240 -0.03 12.06 2.05
CA SER A 240 0.45 10.83 2.68
C SER A 240 0.70 10.97 4.20
N ALA A 241 1.15 12.14 4.66
CA ALA A 241 1.34 12.42 6.10
C ALA A 241 0.00 12.52 6.84
N GLU A 242 -0.98 13.18 6.25
CA GLU A 242 -2.34 13.26 6.81
C GLU A 242 -3.01 11.89 6.81
N TYR A 243 -2.80 11.09 5.77
CA TYR A 243 -3.26 9.71 5.69
C TYR A 243 -2.79 8.86 6.87
N VAL A 244 -1.49 8.91 7.21
CA VAL A 244 -0.96 8.18 8.37
C VAL A 244 -1.57 8.68 9.67
N LYS A 245 -1.75 10.01 9.82
CA LYS A 245 -2.39 10.60 11.00
C LYS A 245 -3.86 10.16 11.13
N THR A 246 -4.60 10.15 10.03
CA THR A 246 -6.01 9.73 10.00
C THR A 246 -6.16 8.28 10.41
N LEU A 247 -5.36 7.37 9.83
CA LEU A 247 -5.37 5.96 10.23
C LEU A 247 -4.99 5.79 11.70
N GLY A 248 -3.93 6.47 12.15
CA GLY A 248 -3.50 6.45 13.55
C GLY A 248 -4.61 6.88 14.51
N ARG A 249 -5.29 8.00 14.24
CA ARG A 249 -6.41 8.49 15.05
C ARG A 249 -7.61 7.54 15.09
N LEU A 250 -7.89 6.84 13.99
CA LEU A 250 -9.02 5.91 13.91
C LEU A 250 -8.75 4.59 14.61
N LEU A 251 -7.52 4.09 14.52
CA LEU A 251 -7.17 2.70 14.83
C LEU A 251 -6.28 2.53 16.05
N ASP A 252 -5.43 3.51 16.37
CA ASP A 252 -4.48 3.41 17.48
C ASP A 252 -5.02 4.13 18.72
N PRO A 253 -5.38 3.41 19.80
CA PRO A 253 -5.84 4.03 21.04
C PRO A 253 -4.75 4.88 21.72
N LYS A 254 -3.47 4.71 21.37
CA LYS A 254 -2.36 5.51 21.90
C LYS A 254 -2.09 6.77 21.08
N TRP A 255 -2.79 6.97 19.97
CA TRP A 255 -2.54 8.15 19.14
C TRP A 255 -2.94 9.42 19.89
N PRO A 256 -2.07 10.44 19.96
CA PRO A 256 -2.40 11.67 20.68
C PRO A 256 -3.64 12.32 20.05
N ALA A 257 -4.64 12.60 20.89
CA ALA A 257 -5.93 13.16 20.48
C ALA A 257 -5.84 14.59 19.92
N GLY A 258 -4.68 15.25 20.03
CA GLY A 258 -4.46 16.61 19.52
C GLY A 258 -3.00 16.90 19.17
N LEU A 259 -2.82 17.80 18.21
CA LEU A 259 -1.81 18.84 18.21
C LEU A 259 -2.56 20.16 18.16
#